data_AF-A0A147JRI2-F1
#
_entry.id   AF-A0A147JRI2-F1
#
_cell.length_a   1.000
_cell.length_b   1.000
_cell.length_c   1.000
_cell.angle_alpha   90.00
_cell.angle_beta   90.00
_cell.angle_gamma   90.00
#
_symmetry.space_group_name_H-M   'P 1'
#
loop_
_entity.id
_entity.type
_entity.pdbx_description
1 polymer ?
#
loop_
_entity_poly.entity_id
_entity_poly.type
_entity_poly.pdbx_seq_one_letter_code
_entity_poly.pdbx_strand_id
1 'polypeptide(L)' 'MTTAIGEDDSGRIKISLWDKDIDRVKVGCTVRIRNGYARLFRDEVHVSSGMYGKLEVAE' A
#
# COMPACT_ATOMS: atom_id res chain seq x y z
N MET A 1 3.29 -11.81 1.65
CA MET A 1 3.42 -10.46 1.02
C MET A 1 2.91 -10.50 -0.41
N THR A 2 1.98 -9.63 -0.76
CA THR A 2 1.53 -9.41 -2.15
C THR A 2 1.67 -7.94 -2.54
N THR A 3 1.53 -7.63 -3.83
CA THR A 3 1.56 -6.26 -4.35
C THR A 3 0.19 -5.88 -4.90
N ALA A 4 -0.35 -4.78 -4.41
CA ALA A 4 -1.54 -4.13 -4.96
C ALA A 4 -1.13 -2.90 -5.79
N ILE A 5 -2.02 -2.45 -6.67
CA ILE A 5 -1.88 -1.20 -7.41
C ILE A 5 -2.85 -0.20 -6.78
N GLY A 6 -2.31 0.90 -6.25
CA GLY A 6 -3.09 2.06 -5.84
C GLY A 6 -3.06 3.12 -6.93
N GLU A 7 -4.13 3.88 -7.05
CA GLU A 7 -4.23 5.03 -7.95
C GLU A 7 -4.80 6.21 -7.15
N ASP A 8 -4.23 7.39 -7.37
CA ASP A 8 -4.76 8.68 -6.94
C ASP A 8 -4.67 9.70 -8.07
N ASP A 9 -5.05 10.95 -7.80
CA ASP A 9 -5.03 12.03 -8.80
C ASP A 9 -3.63 12.29 -9.40
N SER A 10 -2.56 11.86 -8.74
CA SER A 10 -1.17 12.02 -9.19
C SER A 10 -0.68 10.86 -10.07
N GLY A 11 -1.33 9.69 -10.00
CA GLY A 11 -1.01 8.54 -10.82
C GLY A 11 -1.13 7.21 -10.09
N ARG A 12 -0.36 6.21 -10.56
CA ARG A 12 -0.40 4.83 -10.05
C ARG A 12 0.87 4.47 -9.30
N ILE A 13 0.72 3.72 -8.21
CA ILE A 13 1.83 3.25 -7.41
C ILE A 13 1.64 1.80 -6.97
N LYS A 14 2.75 1.10 -6.70
CA LYS A 14 2.72 -0.23 -6.13
C LYS A 14 2.71 -0.17 -4.62
N ILE A 15 1.78 -0.90 -4.01
CA ILE A 15 1.63 -0.99 -2.56
C ILE A 15 1.98 -2.41 -2.14
N SER A 16 3.00 -2.55 -1.30
CA SER A 16 3.38 -3.84 -0.72
C SER A 16 2.55 -4.11 0.53
N LEU A 17 1.67 -5.11 0.42
CA LEU A 17 0.78 -5.57 1.48
C LEU A 17 1.43 -6.69 2.28
N TRP A 18 1.46 -6.51 3.60
CA TRP A 18 1.89 -7.53 4.57
C TRP A 18 0.74 -8.47 4.86
N ASP A 19 1.03 -9.70 5.27
CA ASP A 19 0.03 -10.78 5.34
C ASP A 19 -1.24 -10.38 6.13
N LYS A 20 -1.10 -9.62 7.22
CA LYS A 20 -2.22 -9.08 8.02
C LYS A 20 -3.16 -8.10 7.28
N ASP A 21 -2.65 -7.44 6.24
CA ASP A 21 -3.35 -6.41 5.47
C ASP A 21 -3.95 -6.99 4.18
N ILE A 22 -3.46 -8.14 3.70
CA ILE A 22 -3.94 -8.78 2.46
C ILE A 22 -5.43 -9.10 2.56
N ASP A 23 -5.89 -9.67 3.68
CA ASP A 23 -7.30 -10.02 3.86
C ASP A 23 -8.21 -8.80 4.06
N ARG A 24 -7.64 -7.66 4.47
CA ARG A 24 -8.40 -6.43 4.76
C ARG A 24 -8.60 -5.59 3.51
N VAL A 25 -7.62 -5.56 2.61
CA VAL A 25 -7.65 -4.73 1.40
C VAL A 25 -8.39 -5.44 0.28
N LYS A 26 -9.46 -4.82 -0.23
CA LYS A 26 -10.23 -5.30 -1.38
C LYS A 26 -10.15 -4.31 -2.53
N VAL A 27 -10.37 -4.82 -3.74
CA VAL A 27 -10.46 -3.98 -4.94
C VAL A 27 -11.61 -2.99 -4.78
N GLY A 28 -11.34 -1.71 -5.03
CA GLY A 28 -12.31 -0.62 -4.91
C GLY A 28 -12.31 0.08 -3.54
N CYS A 29 -11.60 -0.44 -2.53
CA CYS A 29 -11.48 0.24 -1.25
C CYS A 29 -10.38 1.31 -1.29
N THR A 30 -10.57 2.38 -0.52
CA THR A 30 -9.51 3.37 -0.29
C THR A 30 -8.67 2.91 0.89
N VAL A 31 -7.34 2.97 0.78
CA VAL A 31 -6.44 2.63 1.89
C VAL A 31 -5.65 3.85 2.34
N ARG A 32 -5.49 3.99 3.66
CA ARG A 32 -4.69 5.05 4.28
C ARG A 32 -3.50 4.44 4.98
N ILE A 33 -2.30 4.76 4.49
CA ILE A 33 -1.05 4.31 5.08
C ILE A 33 -0.48 5.44 5.93
N ARG A 34 -0.20 5.16 7.21
CA ARG A 34 0.43 6.11 8.15
C ARG A 34 1.78 5.59 8.60
N ASN A 35 2.77 6.48 8.73
CA ASN A 35 4.15 6.12 9.07
C ASN A 35 4.72 5.00 8.18
N GLY A 36 4.28 4.95 6.92
CA GLY A 36 4.82 4.05 5.92
C GLY A 36 6.14 4.56 5.36
N TYR A 37 6.77 3.74 4.54
CA TYR A 37 7.95 4.11 3.79
C TYR A 37 7.76 3.81 2.31
N ALA A 38 8.41 4.61 1.47
CA ALA A 38 8.53 4.35 0.05
C ALA A 38 9.95 3.85 -0.23
N ARG A 39 10.07 2.89 -1.16
CA ARG A 39 11.37 2.45 -1.68
C ARG A 39 11.31 2.32 -3.18
N LEU A 40 12.45 2.53 -3.84
CA LEU A 40 12.61 2.19 -5.24
C LEU A 40 12.97 0.72 -5.37
N PHE A 41 12.26 0.00 -6.22
CA PHE A 41 12.56 -1.38 -6.57
C PHE A 41 12.35 -1.59 -8.06
N ARG A 42 13.42 -1.90 -8.80
CA ARG A 42 13.40 -2.07 -10.26
C ARG A 42 12.77 -0.86 -10.98
N ASP A 43 13.20 0.34 -10.60
CA ASP A 43 12.70 1.62 -11.12
C ASP A 43 11.22 1.90 -10.84
N GLU A 44 10.57 1.09 -10.00
CA GLU A 44 9.20 1.31 -9.55
C GLU A 44 9.16 1.73 -8.09
N VAL A 45 8.32 2.71 -7.76
CA VAL A 45 8.11 3.12 -6.37
C VAL A 45 7.15 2.14 -5.71
N HIS A 46 7.63 1.53 -4.62
CA HIS A 46 6.87 0.65 -3.76
C HIS A 46 6.63 1.32 -2.41
N VAL A 47 5.35 1.47 -2.04
CA VAL A 47 4.94 2.00 -0.74
C VAL A 47 4.52 0.87 0.18
N SER A 48 4.90 0.93 1.45
CA SER A 48 4.47 -0.04 2.45
C SER A 48 4.30 0.59 3.82
N SER A 49 3.41 0.02 4.64
CA SER A 49 3.25 0.39 6.05
C SER A 49 4.50 0.03 6.88
N GLY A 50 5.17 -1.08 6.56
CA GLY A 50 6.33 -1.54 7.31
C GLY A 50 6.02 -1.97 8.74
N MET A 51 7.08 -2.13 9.54
CA MET A 51 6.97 -2.64 10.90
C MET A 51 6.25 -1.65 11.84
N TYR A 52 6.51 -0.35 11.70
CA TYR A 52 5.98 0.70 12.59
C TYR A 52 4.82 1.50 12.00
N GLY A 53 4.55 1.34 10.70
CA GLY A 53 3.40 1.98 10.08
C GLY A 53 2.12 1.17 10.21
N LYS A 54 1.03 1.83 9.87
CA LYS A 54 -0.32 1.26 9.91
C LYS A 54 -0.98 1.43 8.55
N LEU A 55 -1.73 0.41 8.14
CA LEU A 55 -2.63 0.46 7.00
C LEU A 55 -4.06 0.36 7.52
N GLU A 56 -4.86 1.37 7.17
CA GLU A 56 -6.28 1.48 7.48
C GLU A 56 -7.06 1.41 6.18
N VAL A 57 -8.15 0.66 6.16
CA VAL A 57 -9.08 0.65 5.02
C VAL A 57 -10.14 1.70 5.32
N ALA A 58 -10.27 2.71 4.46
CA ALA A 58 -11.38 3.65 4.46
C ALA A 58 -12.51 3.06 3.61
N GLU A 59 -13.72 3.08 4.17
CA GLU A 59 -14.96 2.70 3.47
C GLU A 59 -15.26 3.62 2.29
#